data_AF-A0A2D6BN33-F1
#
_entry.id   AF-A0A2D6BN33-F1
#
_cell.length_a   1.000
_cell.length_b   1.000
_cell.length_c   1.000
_cell.angle_alpha   90.00
_cell.angle_beta   90.00
_cell.angle_gamma   90.00
#
_symmetry.space_group_name_H-M   'P 1'
#
loop_
_entity.id
_entity.type
_entity.pdbx_description
1 polymer ?
#
loop_
_entity_poly.entity_id
_entity_poly.type
_entity_poly.pdbx_seq_one_letter_code
_entity_poly.pdbx_strand_id
1 'polypeptide(L)'
;MVLNLHNTVAAALSLVGTMVALGGLYVLLEAYLIGVLQILVYAGAIVVVFLFVVMLLNLRRDVFPAGRQWMTKGLALGISLVVLVRFLRLVPGSFGEPAALPEGFGGYREIGARLFTDYVLAFEVTSLLLLAAMVGAVILAKREPSEPDGDPRTPVSRSEAS
;
A
#
# COMPACT_ATOMS: atom_id res chain seq x y z
N MET A 1 16.68 2.50 -1.46
CA MET A 1 16.97 1.54 -0.37
C MET A 1 16.08 0.29 -0.46
N VAL A 2 14.75 0.44 -0.58
CA VAL A 2 13.75 -0.66 -0.51
C VAL A 2 14.03 -1.91 -1.37
N LEU A 3 14.66 -1.76 -2.54
CA LEU A 3 14.89 -2.85 -3.51
C LEU A 3 16.12 -3.72 -3.21
N ASN A 4 16.95 -3.38 -2.23
CA ASN A 4 18.25 -4.02 -2.01
C ASN A 4 18.38 -4.71 -0.65
N LEU A 5 17.29 -4.83 0.12
CA LEU A 5 17.31 -5.49 1.44
C LEU A 5 16.79 -6.92 1.36
N HIS A 6 17.62 -7.86 1.81
CA HIS A 6 17.30 -9.30 1.90
C HIS A 6 16.40 -9.64 3.10
N ASN A 7 16.05 -8.64 3.91
CA ASN A 7 15.19 -8.80 5.07
C ASN A 7 13.88 -8.03 4.84
N THR A 8 12.76 -8.77 4.72
CA THR A 8 11.43 -8.23 4.39
C THR A 8 10.98 -7.13 5.35
N VAL A 9 11.25 -7.30 6.65
CA VAL A 9 10.94 -6.28 7.67
C VAL A 9 11.75 -5.01 7.45
N ALA A 10 13.05 -5.13 7.18
CA ALA A 10 13.90 -3.96 6.95
C ALA A 10 13.58 -3.26 5.62
N ALA A 11 13.21 -4.02 4.57
CA ALA A 11 12.71 -3.48 3.33
C ALA A 11 11.43 -2.66 3.58
N ALA A 12 10.47 -3.22 4.31
CA ALA A 12 9.22 -2.54 4.63
C ALA A 12 9.38 -1.35 5.58
N LEU A 13 10.31 -1.38 6.56
CA LEU A 13 10.68 -0.19 7.35
C LEU A 13 11.26 0.92 6.47
N SER A 14 12.11 0.57 5.49
CA SER A 14 12.64 1.57 4.55
C SER A 14 11.54 2.15 3.64
N LEU A 15 10.47 1.39 3.37
CA LEU A 15 9.28 1.87 2.65
C LEU A 15 8.51 2.89 3.49
N VAL A 16 8.29 2.63 4.78
CA VAL A 16 7.68 3.61 5.70
C VAL A 16 8.48 4.92 5.69
N GLY A 17 9.82 4.82 5.78
CA GLY A 17 10.71 5.99 5.69
C GLY A 17 10.49 6.81 4.40
N THR A 18 10.33 6.15 3.26
CA THR A 18 10.03 6.86 1.99
C THR A 18 8.65 7.50 1.97
N MET A 19 7.63 6.87 2.57
CA MET A 19 6.28 7.43 2.64
C MET A 19 6.24 8.68 3.54
N VAL A 20 6.99 8.66 4.64
CA VAL A 20 7.14 9.83 5.53
C VAL A 20 7.90 10.95 4.82
N ALA A 21 8.98 10.63 4.09
CA ALA A 21 9.71 11.62 3.29
C ALA A 21 8.82 12.25 2.20
N LEU A 22 7.97 11.46 1.53
CA LEU A 22 6.98 11.97 0.58
C LEU A 22 5.93 12.84 1.24
N GLY A 23 5.45 12.45 2.43
CA GLY A 23 4.52 13.28 3.22
C GLY A 23 5.15 14.63 3.59
N GLY A 24 6.42 14.63 4.01
CA GLY A 24 7.19 15.85 4.26
C GLY A 24 7.35 16.71 3.01
N LEU A 25 7.59 16.10 1.85
CA LEU A 25 7.64 16.79 0.57
C LEU A 25 6.31 17.46 0.24
N TYR A 26 5.16 16.78 0.45
CA TYR A 26 3.85 17.40 0.25
C TYR A 26 3.59 18.59 1.17
N VAL A 27 4.02 18.51 2.44
CA VAL A 27 3.94 19.66 3.35
C VAL A 27 4.81 20.83 2.86
N LEU A 28 5.99 20.53 2.29
CA LEU A 28 6.88 21.54 1.72
C LEU A 28 6.32 22.22 0.46
N LEU A 29 5.44 21.54 -0.27
CA LEU A 29 4.70 22.07 -1.42
C LEU A 29 3.35 22.71 -1.02
N GLU A 30 3.17 23.06 0.26
CA GLU A 30 1.92 23.62 0.82
C GLU A 30 0.68 22.71 0.64
N ALA A 31 0.86 21.43 0.31
CA ALA A 31 -0.21 20.45 0.16
C ALA A 31 -0.51 19.74 1.49
N TYR A 32 -0.92 20.50 2.50
CA TYR A 32 -1.05 20.02 3.88
C TYR A 32 -2.02 18.84 4.05
N LEU A 33 -3.22 18.90 3.43
CA LEU A 33 -4.19 17.81 3.57
C LEU A 33 -3.65 16.50 3.02
N ILE A 34 -3.06 16.52 1.83
CA ILE A 34 -2.52 15.32 1.16
C ILE A 34 -1.30 14.80 1.93
N GLY A 35 -0.44 15.69 2.46
CA GLY A 35 0.67 15.30 3.33
C GLY A 35 0.22 14.55 4.58
N VAL A 36 -0.85 15.02 5.24
CA VAL A 36 -1.42 14.34 6.41
C VAL A 36 -2.05 12.99 6.02
N LEU A 37 -2.81 12.93 4.91
CA LEU A 37 -3.38 11.68 4.41
C LEU A 37 -2.30 10.65 4.03
N GLN A 38 -1.17 11.11 3.50
CA GLN A 38 -0.01 10.27 3.18
C GLN A 38 0.54 9.57 4.43
N ILE A 39 0.63 10.30 5.55
CA ILE A 39 1.13 9.73 6.80
C ILE A 39 0.06 8.84 7.44
N LEU A 40 -1.18 9.30 7.54
CA LEU A 40 -2.24 8.59 8.25
C LEU A 40 -2.68 7.30 7.54
N VAL A 41 -2.96 7.39 6.24
CA VAL A 41 -3.55 6.27 5.48
C VAL A 41 -2.47 5.36 4.92
N TYR A 42 -1.49 5.91 4.21
CA TYR A 42 -0.47 5.10 3.53
C TYR A 42 0.56 4.56 4.52
N ALA A 43 1.28 5.45 5.22
CA ALA A 43 2.31 5.01 6.16
C ALA A 43 1.69 4.36 7.41
N GLY A 44 0.58 4.89 7.93
CA GLY A 44 -0.02 4.49 9.19
C GLY A 44 -0.93 3.27 9.13
N ALA A 45 -1.82 3.16 8.13
CA ALA A 45 -2.77 2.04 8.05
C ALA A 45 -2.30 0.94 7.09
N ILE A 46 -2.09 1.27 5.82
CA ILE A 46 -1.84 0.28 4.77
C ILE A 46 -0.51 -0.44 5.00
N VAL A 47 0.58 0.32 5.19
CA VAL A 47 1.92 -0.29 5.35
C VAL A 47 2.02 -1.04 6.69
N VAL A 48 1.38 -0.58 7.76
CA VAL A 48 1.39 -1.29 9.05
C VAL A 48 0.63 -2.61 8.98
N VAL A 49 -0.54 -2.65 8.34
CA VAL A 49 -1.28 -3.90 8.10
C VAL A 49 -0.45 -4.85 7.22
N PHE A 50 0.19 -4.31 6.18
CA PHE A 50 1.08 -5.11 5.34
C PHE A 50 2.26 -5.68 6.13
N LEU A 51 2.90 -4.87 6.98
CA LEU A 51 3.98 -5.29 7.88
C LEU A 51 3.54 -6.44 8.79
N PHE A 52 2.34 -6.33 9.35
CA PHE A 52 1.76 -7.40 10.17
C PHE A 52 1.60 -8.70 9.37
N VAL A 53 1.03 -8.62 8.17
CA VAL A 53 0.82 -9.78 7.28
C VAL A 53 2.14 -10.43 6.86
N VAL A 54 3.13 -9.67 6.39
CA VAL A 54 4.41 -10.25 5.94
C VAL A 54 5.24 -10.81 7.09
N MET A 55 5.10 -10.25 8.29
CA MET A 55 5.75 -10.78 9.49
C MET A 55 5.11 -12.10 9.91
N LEU A 56 3.78 -12.21 9.87
CA LEU A 56 3.06 -13.46 10.14
C LEU A 56 3.35 -14.55 9.09
N LEU A 57 3.52 -14.16 7.82
CA LEU A 57 3.79 -15.11 6.73
C LEU A 57 5.24 -15.61 6.65
N ASN A 58 6.12 -15.18 7.58
CA ASN A 58 7.54 -15.53 7.67
C ASN A 58 8.16 -15.90 6.31
N LEU A 59 8.13 -14.93 5.38
CA LEU A 59 8.45 -15.16 3.97
C LEU A 59 9.89 -15.68 3.87
N ARG A 60 10.00 -16.98 3.55
CA ARG A 60 11.28 -17.68 3.51
C ARG A 60 12.09 -17.16 2.32
N ARG A 61 13.37 -16.91 2.57
CA ARG A 61 14.29 -16.26 1.63
C ARG A 61 14.61 -17.20 0.48
N ASP A 62 13.86 -17.11 -0.61
CA ASP A 62 14.32 -17.70 -1.86
C ASP A 62 15.50 -16.88 -2.38
N VAL A 63 16.69 -17.49 -2.28
CA VAL A 63 17.95 -16.90 -2.72
C VAL A 63 17.92 -16.89 -4.25
N PHE A 64 17.53 -15.76 -4.85
CA PHE A 64 17.61 -15.61 -6.29
C PHE A 64 19.06 -15.81 -6.76
N PRO A 65 19.30 -16.58 -7.85
CA PRO A 65 20.64 -16.87 -8.31
C PRO A 65 21.40 -15.60 -8.68
N ALA A 66 22.64 -15.52 -8.21
CA ALA A 66 23.45 -14.31 -8.16
C ALA A 66 23.74 -13.66 -9.53
N GLY A 67 23.48 -14.35 -10.66
CA GLY A 67 23.66 -13.83 -12.01
C GLY A 67 22.49 -12.95 -12.53
N ARG A 68 21.25 -13.15 -12.06
CA ARG A 68 20.08 -12.40 -12.56
C ARG A 68 19.99 -10.98 -11.98
N GLN A 69 20.55 -10.79 -10.79
CA GLN A 69 20.53 -9.54 -10.02
C GLN A 69 21.39 -8.42 -10.62
N TRP A 70 22.50 -8.71 -11.32
CA TRP A 70 23.28 -7.65 -11.98
C TRP A 70 22.55 -7.08 -13.19
N MET A 71 21.86 -7.93 -13.95
CA MET A 71 21.10 -7.49 -15.11
C MET A 71 19.85 -6.69 -14.71
N THR A 72 19.13 -7.11 -13.65
CA THR A 72 17.99 -6.33 -13.12
C THR A 72 18.41 -5.03 -12.44
N LYS A 73 19.56 -5.01 -11.73
CA LYS A 73 20.13 -3.77 -11.18
C LYS A 73 20.55 -2.80 -12.28
N GLY A 74 21.22 -3.28 -13.32
CA GLY A 74 21.60 -2.47 -14.49
C GLY A 74 20.38 -1.91 -15.22
N LEU A 75 19.34 -2.73 -15.40
CA LEU A 75 18.09 -2.30 -16.02
C LEU A 75 17.34 -1.27 -15.16
N ALA A 76 17.24 -1.47 -13.85
CA ALA A 76 16.60 -0.53 -12.94
C ALA A 76 17.33 0.82 -12.89
N LEU A 77 18.66 0.79 -12.91
CA LEU A 77 19.49 2.00 -12.97
C LEU A 77 19.34 2.72 -14.32
N GLY A 78 19.30 1.96 -15.42
CA GLY A 78 19.02 2.48 -16.76
C GLY A 78 17.63 3.13 -16.86
N ILE A 79 16.58 2.48 -16.35
CA ILE A 79 15.22 3.04 -16.31
C ILE A 79 15.19 4.30 -15.44
N SER A 80 15.78 4.26 -14.25
CA SER A 80 15.86 5.43 -13.36
C SER A 80 16.55 6.61 -14.04
N LEU A 81 17.66 6.36 -14.75
CA LEU A 81 18.39 7.39 -15.48
C LEU A 81 17.58 7.93 -16.65
N VAL A 82 16.87 7.08 -17.41
CA VAL A 82 15.98 7.51 -18.49
C VAL A 82 14.84 8.36 -17.95
N VAL A 83 14.21 7.97 -16.84
CA VAL A 83 13.16 8.74 -16.18
C VAL A 83 13.70 10.09 -15.71
N LEU A 84 14.89 10.11 -15.10
CA LEU A 84 15.54 11.34 -14.66
C LEU A 84 15.84 12.28 -15.83
N VAL A 85 16.44 11.78 -16.92
CA VAL A 85 16.74 12.58 -18.11
C VAL A 85 15.46 13.07 -18.79
N ARG A 86 14.41 12.24 -18.85
CA ARG A 86 13.10 12.67 -19.34
C ARG A 86 12.52 13.76 -18.46
N PHE A 87 12.54 13.59 -17.14
CA PHE A 87 12.08 14.60 -16.19
C PHE A 87 12.82 15.93 -16.38
N LEU A 88 14.16 15.92 -16.42
CA LEU A 88 14.96 17.13 -16.67
C LEU A 88 14.69 17.77 -18.05
N ARG A 89 14.30 16.99 -19.06
CA ARG A 89 13.92 17.51 -20.39
C ARG A 89 12.49 18.03 -20.46
N LEU A 90 11.59 17.48 -19.63
CA LEU A 90 10.20 17.91 -19.55
C LEU A 90 10.01 19.13 -18.63
N VAL A 91 10.90 19.33 -17.66
CA VAL A 91 10.94 20.56 -16.86
C VAL A 91 11.62 21.64 -17.70
N PRO A 92 10.89 22.62 -18.25
CA PRO A 92 11.53 23.73 -18.94
C PRO A 92 12.48 24.42 -17.96
N GLY A 93 13.73 24.66 -18.36
CA GLY A 93 14.79 25.21 -17.51
C GLY A 93 14.54 26.61 -16.94
N SER A 94 13.37 27.19 -17.19
CA SER A 94 12.85 28.33 -16.46
C SER A 94 12.02 27.81 -15.28
N PHE A 95 12.61 27.80 -14.10
CA PHE A 95 11.81 28.03 -12.89
C PHE A 95 11.25 29.45 -13.05
N GLY A 96 10.11 29.58 -13.72
CA GLY A 96 9.37 30.84 -13.81
C GLY A 96 9.07 31.32 -12.40
N GLU A 97 8.72 32.61 -12.25
CA GLU A 97 8.28 33.12 -10.95
C GLU A 97 7.26 32.15 -10.34
N PRO A 98 7.45 31.74 -9.06
CA PRO A 98 6.52 30.82 -8.42
C PRO A 98 5.13 31.42 -8.55
N ALA A 99 4.26 30.73 -9.29
CA ALA A 99 2.89 31.17 -9.49
C ALA A 99 2.28 31.40 -8.10
N ALA A 100 1.79 32.62 -7.86
CA ALA A 100 1.20 32.97 -6.58
C ALA A 100 0.12 31.93 -6.24
N LEU A 101 0.35 31.19 -5.15
CA LEU A 101 -0.58 30.17 -4.71
C LEU A 101 -1.86 30.88 -4.23
N PRO A 102 -3.05 30.41 -4.66
CA PRO A 102 -4.31 30.97 -4.17
C PRO A 102 -4.38 30.90 -2.64
N GLU A 103 -4.97 31.91 -1.99
CA GLU A 103 -5.15 31.87 -0.55
C GLU A 103 -5.95 30.62 -0.14
N GLY A 104 -5.35 29.78 0.71
CA GLY A 104 -5.95 28.52 1.16
C GLY A 104 -5.65 27.29 0.28
N PHE A 105 -4.72 27.40 -0.67
CA PHE A 105 -4.22 26.24 -1.42
C PHE A 105 -3.76 25.10 -0.50
N GLY A 106 -4.12 23.87 -0.83
CA GLY A 106 -3.78 22.68 -0.04
C GLY A 106 -4.47 22.57 1.33
N GLY A 107 -5.35 23.52 1.67
CA GLY A 107 -6.16 23.52 2.89
C GLY A 107 -7.34 22.55 2.84
N TYR A 108 -7.73 22.04 4.01
CA TYR A 108 -8.85 21.09 4.15
C TYR A 108 -10.20 21.70 3.76
N ARG A 109 -10.39 23.02 3.93
CA ARG A 109 -11.64 23.72 3.63
C ARG A 109 -11.95 23.73 2.14
N GLU A 110 -10.99 24.13 1.31
CA GLU A 110 -11.18 24.23 -0.15
C GLU A 110 -11.35 22.85 -0.78
N ILE A 111 -10.52 21.89 -0.36
CA ILE A 111 -10.62 20.51 -0.86
C ILE A 111 -11.96 19.89 -0.44
N GLY A 112 -12.39 20.09 0.81
CA GLY A 112 -13.67 19.61 1.30
C GLY A 112 -14.85 20.22 0.53
N ALA A 113 -14.84 21.53 0.28
CA ALA A 113 -15.89 22.19 -0.48
C ALA A 113 -16.05 21.56 -1.88
N ARG A 114 -14.96 21.46 -2.65
CA ARG A 114 -15.01 20.87 -4.00
C ARG A 114 -15.36 19.38 -3.97
N LEU A 115 -14.93 18.63 -2.95
CA LEU A 115 -15.25 17.21 -2.82
C LEU A 115 -16.76 16.97 -2.68
N PHE A 116 -17.44 17.85 -1.94
CA PHE A 116 -18.88 17.78 -1.68
C PHE A 116 -19.76 18.62 -2.62
N THR A 117 -19.19 19.37 -3.56
CA THR A 117 -19.95 20.08 -4.60
C THR A 117 -19.68 19.53 -5.99
N ASP A 118 -18.42 19.59 -6.43
CA ASP A 118 -18.04 19.32 -7.82
C ASP A 118 -17.76 17.83 -8.03
N TYR A 119 -17.27 17.16 -6.98
CA TYR A 119 -16.85 15.75 -7.01
C TYR A 119 -17.75 14.82 -6.19
N VAL A 120 -19.02 15.18 -5.98
CA VAL A 120 -19.99 14.38 -5.21
C VAL A 120 -20.07 12.95 -5.71
N LEU A 121 -20.12 12.75 -7.03
CA LEU A 121 -20.21 11.42 -7.62
C LEU A 121 -18.97 10.57 -7.31
N ALA A 122 -17.76 11.17 -7.40
CA ALA A 122 -16.52 10.48 -7.05
C ALA A 122 -16.46 10.13 -5.55
N PHE A 123 -16.95 11.03 -4.69
CA PHE A 123 -17.08 10.77 -3.26
C PHE A 123 -18.03 9.60 -2.97
N GLU A 124 -19.20 9.58 -3.60
CA GLU A 124 -20.20 8.53 -3.43
C GLU A 124 -19.69 7.16 -3.88
N VAL A 125 -19.07 7.09 -5.07
CA VAL A 125 -18.44 5.85 -5.57
C VAL A 125 -17.35 5.36 -4.62
N THR A 126 -16.53 6.26 -4.07
CA THR A 126 -15.50 5.90 -3.10
C THR A 126 -16.11 5.36 -1.81
N SER A 127 -17.21 5.96 -1.33
CA SER A 127 -17.91 5.50 -0.13
C SER A 127 -18.47 4.08 -0.29
N LEU A 128 -19.07 3.79 -1.46
CA LEU A 128 -19.56 2.45 -1.80
C LEU A 128 -18.41 1.45 -1.94
N LEU A 129 -17.28 1.87 -2.51
CA LEU A 129 -16.07 1.03 -2.60
C LEU A 129 -15.53 0.68 -1.21
N LEU A 130 -15.47 1.63 -0.28
CA LEU A 130 -15.04 1.39 1.09
C LEU A 130 -16.01 0.45 1.83
N LEU A 131 -17.32 0.63 1.64
CA LEU A 131 -18.34 -0.28 2.18
C LEU A 131 -18.15 -1.70 1.63
N ALA A 132 -17.99 -1.85 0.32
CA ALA A 132 -17.77 -3.13 -0.33
C ALA A 132 -16.47 -3.80 0.14
N ALA A 133 -15.39 -3.03 0.32
CA ALA A 133 -14.13 -3.52 0.87
C ALA A 133 -14.28 -4.05 2.30
N MET A 134 -15.03 -3.35 3.16
CA MET A 134 -15.31 -3.78 4.53
C MET A 134 -16.13 -5.08 4.55
N VAL A 135 -17.21 -5.15 3.77
CA VAL A 135 -18.04 -6.36 3.65
C VAL A 135 -17.20 -7.53 3.11
N GLY A 136 -16.40 -7.29 2.06
CA GLY A 136 -15.50 -8.29 1.49
C GLY A 136 -14.48 -8.81 2.50
N ALA A 137 -13.88 -7.94 3.31
CA ALA A 137 -12.96 -8.34 4.37
C ALA A 137 -13.62 -9.21 5.45
N VAL A 138 -14.85 -8.87 5.87
CA VAL A 138 -15.61 -9.65 6.87
C VAL A 138 -16.00 -11.02 6.33
N ILE A 139 -16.48 -11.11 5.10
CA ILE A 139 -16.85 -12.37 4.46
C ILE A 139 -15.61 -13.28 4.32
N LEU A 140 -14.48 -12.72 3.89
CA LEU A 140 -13.22 -13.48 3.74
C LEU A 140 -12.65 -13.95 5.09
N ALA A 141 -12.86 -13.19 6.16
CA ALA A 141 -12.40 -13.56 7.50
C ALA A 141 -13.27 -14.63 8.17
N LYS A 142 -14.50 -14.84 7.70
CA LYS A 142 -15.43 -15.81 8.28
C LYS A 142 -15.04 -17.23 7.85
N ARG A 143 -14.46 -18.00 8.76
CA ARG A 143 -14.22 -19.44 8.56
C ARG A 143 -15.48 -20.24 8.87
N GLU A 144 -15.79 -21.22 8.04
CA GLU A 144 -16.83 -22.21 8.33
C GLU A 144 -16.37 -23.13 9.47
N PRO A 145 -17.23 -23.45 10.45
CA PRO A 145 -16.90 -24.44 11.47
C PRO A 145 -16.68 -25.77 10.76
N SER A 146 -15.47 -26.29 10.82
CA SER A 146 -15.15 -27.64 10.36
C SER A 146 -16.10 -28.61 11.07
N GLU A 147 -16.89 -29.35 10.29
CA GLU A 147 -17.70 -30.46 10.77
C GLU A 147 -16.79 -31.41 11.57
N PRO A 148 -17.13 -31.74 12.84
CA PRO A 148 -16.28 -32.62 13.62
C PRO A 148 -16.24 -33.98 12.95
N ASP A 149 -15.06 -34.30 12.41
CA ASP A 149 -14.68 -35.61 11.89
C ASP A 149 -15.21 -36.69 12.83
N GLY A 150 -15.97 -37.61 12.25
CA GLY A 150 -16.78 -38.59 12.96
C GLY A 150 -15.96 -39.29 14.04
N ASP A 151 -16.49 -39.29 15.25
CA ASP A 151 -15.93 -39.96 16.41
C ASP A 151 -15.49 -41.40 16.06
N PRO A 152 -14.19 -41.74 16.15
CA PRO A 152 -13.70 -43.10 15.93
C PRO A 152 -14.26 -44.13 16.93
N ARG A 153 -15.05 -43.70 17.92
CA ARG A 153 -15.62 -44.55 18.97
C ARG A 153 -17.01 -45.10 18.66
N THR A 154 -17.58 -44.93 17.47
CA THR A 154 -18.72 -45.78 17.09
C THR A 154 -18.20 -47.21 16.94
N PRO A 155 -18.47 -48.13 17.89
CA PRO A 155 -17.99 -49.48 17.80
C PRO A 155 -18.77 -50.11 16.65
N VAL A 156 -18.07 -50.59 15.62
CA VAL A 156 -18.65 -51.51 14.65
C VAL A 156 -19.12 -52.71 15.45
N SER A 157 -20.42 -52.77 15.74
CA SER A 157 -21.03 -53.90 16.40
C SER A 157 -20.76 -55.12 15.53
N ARG A 158 -19.81 -55.94 15.96
CA ARG A 158 -19.52 -57.23 15.38
C ARG A 158 -20.81 -58.04 15.48
N SER A 159 -21.48 -58.19 14.35
CA SER A 159 -22.57 -59.14 14.14
C SER A 159 -22.00 -60.56 14.18
N GLU A 160 -21.63 -61.01 15.36
CA GLU A 160 -21.61 -62.41 15.72
C GLU A 160 -23.02 -62.78 16.18
N ALA A 161 -23.84 -63.33 15.27
CA ALA A 161 -24.90 -64.29 15.57
C ALA A 161 -25.79 -64.53 14.34
N SER A 162 -25.44 -65.53 13.53
CA SER A 162 -26.32 -66.62 13.07
C SER A 162 -25.69 -67.35 11.89
#